data_AF-A0A930AVX8-F1
#
_entry.id   AF-A0A930AVX8-F1
#
_cell.length_a   1.000
_cell.length_b   1.000
_cell.length_c   1.000
_cell.angle_alpha   90.00
_cell.angle_beta   90.00
_cell.angle_gamma   90.00
#
_symmetry.space_group_name_H-M   'P 1'
#
loop_
_entity.id
_entity.type
_entity.pdbx_description
1 polymer ?
#
loop_
_entity_poly.entity_id
_entity_poly.type
_entity_poly.pdbx_seq_one_letter_code
_entity_poly.pdbx_strand_id
1 'polypeptide(L)' 'MDNQWTEWLHQEWKKEYFLKLSDFLKNAYETKEIYPPKQQVFSAFHHCDYEDIKVVILGQDPYHQKGQA' A
#
# COMPACT_ATOMS: atom_id res chain seq x y z
N MET A 1 3.96 9.67 4.28
CA MET A 1 5.04 9.03 5.06
C MET A 1 6.20 10.00 5.09
N ASP A 2 6.89 10.08 6.22
CA ASP A 2 8.08 10.90 6.38
C ASP A 2 9.23 9.99 6.82
N ASN A 3 9.62 9.09 5.92
CA ASN A 3 10.71 8.14 6.10
C ASN A 3 11.36 7.77 4.76
N GLN A 4 12.45 7.02 4.82
CA GLN A 4 13.28 6.69 3.66
C GLN A 4 12.53 5.95 2.54
N TRP A 5 11.50 5.17 2.87
CA TRP A 5 10.65 4.50 1.87
C TRP A 5 9.99 5.47 0.90
N THR A 6 9.72 6.70 1.33
CA THR A 6 9.04 7.72 0.53
C THR A 6 9.81 8.03 -0.75
N GLU A 7 11.14 8.11 -0.70
CA GLU A 7 11.95 8.44 -1.88
C GLU A 7 11.89 7.31 -2.92
N TRP A 8 12.03 6.06 -2.47
CA TRP A 8 11.95 4.87 -3.34
C TRP A 8 10.55 4.71 -3.95
N LEU A 9 9.50 4.78 -3.13
CA LEU A 9 8.13 4.59 -3.59
C LEU A 9 7.66 5.73 -4.50
N HIS A 10 8.12 6.97 -4.26
CA HIS A 10 7.75 8.11 -5.10
C HIS A 10 8.24 7.96 -6.55
N GLN A 11 9.35 7.25 -6.77
CA GLN A 11 9.78 6.91 -8.13
C GLN A 11 8.81 5.95 -8.81
N GLU A 12 8.30 4.95 -8.10
CA GLU A 12 7.28 4.02 -8.63
C GLU A 12 5.94 4.72 -8.88
N TRP A 13 5.53 5.63 -8.00
CA TRP A 13 4.25 6.35 -8.13
C TRP A 13 4.14 7.20 -9.39
N LYS A 14 5.27 7.64 -9.94
CA LYS A 14 5.32 8.42 -11.18
C LYS A 14 5.25 7.56 -12.43
N LYS A 15 5.43 6.24 -12.32
CA LYS A 15 5.41 5.34 -13.48
C LYS A 15 3.98 5.14 -13.96
N GLU A 16 3.83 5.03 -15.26
CA GLU A 16 2.52 4.95 -15.93
C GLU A 16 1.66 3.79 -15.40
N TYR A 17 2.28 2.63 -15.11
CA TYR A 17 1.56 1.47 -14.58
C TYR A 17 0.93 1.76 -13.21
N PHE A 18 1.62 2.52 -12.36
CA PHE A 18 1.16 2.82 -11.00
C PHE A 18 0.04 3.87 -11.04
N LEU A 19 0.15 4.87 -11.93
CA LEU A 19 -0.92 5.83 -12.16
C LEU A 19 -2.21 5.13 -12.60
N LYS A 20 -2.11 4.21 -13.58
CA LYS A 20 -3.25 3.40 -14.02
C LYS A 20 -3.84 2.55 -12.89
N LEU A 21 -3.01 1.93 -12.06
CA LEU A 21 -3.45 1.17 -10.89
C LEU A 21 -4.15 2.06 -9.85
N SER A 22 -3.61 3.24 -9.58
CA SER A 22 -4.18 4.20 -8.64
C SER A 22 -5.55 4.68 -9.09
N ASP A 23 -5.74 4.97 -10.38
CA ASP A 23 -7.03 5.36 -10.95
C ASP A 23 -8.05 4.23 -10.87
N PHE A 24 -7.62 2.99 -11.20
CA PHE A 24 -8.46 1.79 -11.06
C PHE A 24 -8.91 1.60 -9.61
N LEU A 25 -7.97 1.66 -8.66
CA LEU A 25 -8.27 1.48 -7.24
C LEU A 25 -9.16 2.61 -6.71
N LYS A 26 -8.94 3.87 -7.12
CA LYS A 26 -9.78 4.99 -6.72
C LYS A 26 -11.25 4.72 -7.06
N ASN A 27 -11.53 4.29 -8.29
CA ASN A 27 -12.88 3.92 -8.69
C ASN A 27 -13.41 2.70 -7.91
N ALA A 28 -12.57 1.71 -7.64
CA ALA A 28 -12.97 0.53 -6.85
C ALA A 28 -13.37 0.90 -5.40
N TYR A 29 -12.61 1.75 -4.72
CA TYR A 29 -12.94 2.23 -3.36
C TYR A 29 -14.21 3.09 -3.32
N GLU A 30 -14.55 3.77 -4.42
CA GLU A 30 -15.79 4.58 -4.52
C GLU A 30 -17.03 3.71 -4.82
N THR A 31 -16.86 2.53 -5.40
CA THR A 31 -17.97 1.71 -5.93
C THR A 31 -18.17 0.38 -5.21
N LYS A 32 -17.18 -0.09 -4.45
CA LYS A 32 -17.17 -1.40 -3.79
C LYS A 32 -16.59 -1.29 -2.39
N GLU A 33 -16.89 -2.29 -1.57
CA GLU A 33 -16.19 -2.50 -0.31
C GLU A 33 -14.82 -3.10 -0.59
N ILE A 34 -13.76 -2.33 -0.32
CA ILE A 34 -12.37 -2.70 -0.56
C ILE A 34 -11.62 -2.65 0.77
N TYR A 35 -10.78 -3.67 0.99
CA TYR A 35 -9.91 -3.80 2.15
C TYR A 35 -8.43 -3.79 1.74
N PRO A 36 -7.53 -3.27 2.58
CA PRO A 36 -7.80 -2.53 3.82
C PRO A 36 -8.34 -1.10 3.52
N PRO A 37 -8.72 -0.30 4.53
CA PRO A 37 -8.96 1.13 4.32
C PRO A 37 -7.81 1.79 3.57
N LYS A 38 -8.11 2.74 2.67
CA LYS A 38 -7.11 3.36 1.78
C LYS A 38 -5.89 3.93 2.53
N GLN A 39 -6.08 4.47 3.74
CA GLN A 39 -5.00 5.03 4.55
C GLN A 39 -4.04 3.95 5.09
N GLN A 40 -4.46 2.69 5.13
CA GLN A 40 -3.70 1.55 5.68
C GLN A 40 -3.02 0.69 4.61
N VAL A 41 -3.20 0.99 3.32
CA VAL A 41 -2.58 0.23 2.21
C VAL A 41 -1.06 0.18 2.33
N PHE A 42 -0.43 1.23 2.84
CA PHE A 42 1.02 1.31 3.01
C PHE A 42 1.47 1.13 4.48
N SER A 43 0.63 0.57 5.36
CA SER A 43 0.95 0.45 6.80
C SER A 43 2.29 -0.25 7.08
N ALA A 44 2.62 -1.30 6.32
CA ALA A 44 3.90 -2.01 6.48
C ALA A 44 5.11 -1.06 6.40
N PHE A 45 5.08 -0.12 5.45
CA PHE A 45 6.16 0.84 5.25
C PHE A 45 6.13 2.01 6.25
N HIS A 46 4.98 2.27 6.91
CA HIS A 46 4.90 3.25 8.01
C HIS A 46 5.49 2.70 9.32
N HIS A 47 5.41 1.38 9.52
CA HIS A 47 5.80 0.74 10.78
C HIS A 47 7.24 0.24 10.82
N CYS A 48 7.87 0.04 9.66
CA CYS A 48 9.24 -0.44 9.57
C CYS A 48 10.03 0.37 8.55
N ASP A 49 10.94 1.20 9.05
CA ASP A 49 11.87 1.95 8.22
C ASP A 49 12.86 1.01 7.52
N TYR A 50 13.33 1.43 6.35
CA TYR A 50 14.12 0.59 5.46
C TYR A 50 15.38 0.01 6.13
N GLU A 51 16.11 0.83 6.89
CA GLU A 51 17.33 0.43 7.60
C GLU A 51 17.10 -0.53 8.76
N ASP A 52 15.89 -0.55 9.33
CA ASP A 52 15.54 -1.42 10.46
C ASP A 52 15.12 -2.83 10.01
N ILE A 53 14.97 -3.06 8.70
CA ILE A 53 14.50 -4.33 8.15
C ILE A 53 15.57 -5.41 8.36
N LYS A 54 15.17 -6.46 9.06
CA LYS A 54 15.98 -7.67 9.26
C LYS A 54 15.37 -8.92 8.63
N VAL A 55 14.04 -8.94 8.53
CA VAL A 55 13.26 -10.07 8.03
C VAL A 55 12.09 -9.52 7.23
N VAL A 56 11.80 -10.14 6.08
CA VAL A 56 10.62 -9.85 5.27
C VAL A 56 9.73 -11.08 5.27
N ILE A 57 8.48 -10.92 5.72
CA ILE A 57 7.45 -11.96 5.65
C ILE A 57 6.46 -11.53 4.56
N LEU A 58 6.44 -12.27 3.45
CA LEU A 58 5.54 -12.01 2.34
C LEU A 58 4.25 -12.81 2.52
N GLY A 59 3.14 -12.09 2.66
CA GLY A 59 1.79 -12.66 2.53
C GLY A 59 1.36 -12.77 1.06
N GLN A 60 0.11 -13.18 0.86
CA GLN A 60 -0.51 -13.25 -0.47
C GLN A 60 -1.28 -11.96 -0.76
N ASP A 61 -2.45 -11.81 -0.16
CA ASP A 61 -3.35 -10.67 -0.33
C ASP A 61 -3.90 -10.26 1.06
N PRO A 62 -4.45 -9.03 1.23
CA PRO A 62 -5.14 -8.67 2.45
C PRO A 62 -6.33 -9.60 2.75
N TYR A 63 -6.65 -9.77 4.03
CA TYR A 63 -7.89 -10.43 4.41
C TYR A 63 -9.11 -9.66 3.85
N HIS A 64 -10.15 -10.41 3.51
CA HIS A 64 -11.32 -9.87 2.79
C HIS A 64 -12.56 -9.70 3.67
N GLN A 65 -12.45 -9.89 4.99
CA GLN A 65 -13.56 -9.77 5.93
C GLN A 65 -13.51 -8.45 6.68
N LYS A 66 -14.68 -7.90 7.01
CA LYS A 66 -14.78 -6.66 7.79
C LYS A 66 -14.09 -6.78 9.14
N GLY A 67 -13.14 -5.88 9.41
CA GLY A 67 -12.33 -5.88 10.63
C GLY A 67 -11.15 -6.85 10.60
N GLN A 68 -10.88 -7.47 9.45
CA GLN A 68 -9.64 -8.18 9.14
C GLN A 68 -8.92 -7.45 7.99
N ALA A 69 -7.59 -7.48 8.02
CA ALA A 69 -6.62 -6.61 7.31
C ALA A 69 -6.25 -5.34 8.07
#